data_AF-A0A9C9X245-F1
#
_entry.id   AF-A0A9C9X245-F1
#
_cell.length_a   1.000
_cell.length_b   1.000
_cell.length_c   1.000
_cell.angle_alpha   90.00
_cell.angle_beta   90.00
_cell.angle_gamma   90.00
#
_symmetry.space_group_name_H-M   'P 1'
#
loop_
_entity.id
_entity.type
_entity.pdbx_description
1 polymer ?
#
loop_
_entity_poly.entity_id
_entity_poly.type
_entity_poly.pdbx_seq_one_letter_code
_entity_poly.pdbx_strand_id
1 'polypeptide(L)'
;MKVLKKKPNGSYVVVIAGDTMLAITKRMAKKSLKTKADLKAAQRALELNDSLLTAYDKVEERYKKVYLQQKEYIAQLEKVVKGYKGLLRDYKKLKGEAWLTFEGGVGATGDSNPAVMMGLGIRRLRVWGFMQESNSGGLIGIALPLF
;
A
#
# COMPACT_ATOMS: atom_id res chain seq x y z
N MET A 1 74.42 -30.70 -1.41
CA MET A 1 73.01 -30.95 -1.79
C MET A 1 72.78 -32.45 -1.76
N LYS A 2 71.84 -32.93 -0.94
CA LYS A 2 71.56 -34.38 -0.79
C LYS A 2 70.16 -34.69 -1.31
N VAL A 3 70.04 -35.60 -2.27
CA VAL A 3 68.74 -36.04 -2.81
C VAL A 3 68.17 -37.09 -1.86
N LEU A 4 66.98 -36.83 -1.30
CA LEU A 4 66.32 -37.71 -0.34
C LEU A 4 65.38 -38.71 -1.00
N LYS A 5 64.62 -38.28 -2.02
CA LYS A 5 63.61 -39.14 -2.66
C LYS A 5 63.33 -38.70 -4.10
N LYS A 6 63.36 -39.64 -5.03
CA LYS A 6 62.98 -39.43 -6.44
C LYS A 6 61.51 -39.80 -6.62
N LYS A 7 60.71 -38.91 -7.20
CA LYS A 7 59.30 -39.18 -7.51
C LYS A 7 59.15 -39.64 -8.98
N PRO A 8 58.11 -40.45 -9.31
CA PRO A 8 57.93 -41.02 -10.66
C PRO A 8 57.79 -39.97 -11.77
N ASN A 9 57.37 -38.76 -11.42
CA ASN A 9 57.17 -37.63 -12.31
C ASN A 9 58.46 -36.82 -12.60
N GLY A 10 59.64 -37.31 -12.19
CA GLY A 10 60.93 -36.66 -12.43
C GLY A 10 61.24 -35.48 -11.49
N SER A 11 60.48 -35.33 -10.40
CA SER A 11 60.77 -34.37 -9.34
C SER A 11 61.59 -35.01 -8.21
N TYR A 12 62.41 -34.21 -7.54
CA TYR A 12 63.34 -34.66 -6.51
C TYR A 12 63.10 -33.90 -5.22
N VAL A 13 63.06 -34.61 -4.10
CA VAL A 13 63.14 -33.98 -2.78
C VAL A 13 64.62 -33.86 -2.43
N VAL A 14 65.08 -32.65 -2.16
CA VAL A 14 66.49 -32.30 -1.97
C VAL A 14 66.66 -31.44 -0.73
N VAL A 15 67.71 -31.71 0.03
CA VAL A 15 68.10 -30.87 1.18
C VAL A 15 69.21 -29.92 0.75
N ILE A 16 68.96 -28.63 0.94
CA ILE A 16 69.91 -27.53 0.69
C ILE A 16 70.00 -26.72 1.98
N ALA A 17 71.20 -26.57 2.54
CA ALA A 17 71.45 -25.80 3.76
C ALA A 17 70.59 -26.17 4.99
N GLY A 18 70.11 -27.42 5.08
CA GLY A 18 69.24 -27.90 6.18
C GLY A 18 67.75 -27.90 5.84
N ASP A 19 67.33 -27.17 4.81
CA ASP A 19 65.93 -27.08 4.38
C ASP A 19 65.58 -28.15 3.35
N THR A 20 64.42 -28.77 3.52
CA THR A 20 63.88 -29.77 2.58
C THR A 20 63.08 -29.08 1.49
N MET A 21 63.58 -29.13 0.25
CA MET A 21 62.98 -28.49 -0.92
C MET A 21 62.54 -29.51 -1.97
N LEU A 22 61.51 -29.16 -2.74
CA LEU A 22 61.04 -29.95 -3.89
C LEU A 22 61.58 -29.35 -5.18
N ALA A 23 62.59 -30.00 -5.78
CA ALA A 23 63.07 -29.67 -7.11
C ALA A 23 62.12 -30.24 -8.17
N ILE A 24 61.45 -29.34 -8.88
CA ILE A 24 60.55 -29.65 -10.00
C ILE A 24 61.18 -29.25 -11.33
N THR A 25 60.79 -29.92 -12.41
CA THR A 25 61.24 -29.56 -13.75
C THR A 25 60.72 -28.17 -14.14
N LYS A 26 61.46 -27.45 -14.99
CA LYS A 26 61.07 -26.11 -15.49
C LYS A 26 59.68 -26.11 -16.14
N ARG A 27 59.29 -27.22 -16.80
CA ARG A 27 57.96 -27.42 -17.39
C ARG A 27 56.86 -27.51 -16.33
N MET A 28 57.10 -28.22 -15.23
CA MET A 28 56.15 -28.31 -14.10
C MET A 28 56.02 -26.97 -13.37
N ALA A 29 57.13 -26.25 -13.17
CA ALA A 29 57.10 -24.91 -12.59
C ALA A 29 56.25 -23.95 -13.45
N LYS A 30 56.46 -23.95 -14.78
CA LYS A 30 55.65 -23.14 -15.71
C LYS A 30 54.16 -23.52 -15.68
N LYS A 31 53.85 -24.82 -15.64
CA LYS A 31 52.46 -25.30 -15.54
C LYS A 31 51.81 -24.88 -14.22
N SER A 32 52.51 -25.03 -13.09
CA SER A 32 52.02 -24.61 -11.77
C SER A 32 51.76 -23.11 -11.70
N LEU A 33 52.66 -22.29 -12.25
CA LEU A 33 52.46 -20.84 -12.34
C LEU A 33 51.23 -20.48 -13.19
N LYS A 34 51.05 -21.14 -14.34
CA LYS A 34 49.87 -20.95 -15.18
C LYS A 34 48.58 -21.34 -14.43
N THR A 35 48.54 -22.52 -13.82
CA THR A 35 47.38 -22.97 -13.05
C THR A 35 47.05 -22.06 -11.87
N LYS A 36 48.06 -21.51 -11.17
CA LYS A 36 47.84 -20.51 -10.12
C LYS A 36 47.26 -19.20 -10.68
N ALA A 37 47.74 -18.75 -11.84
CA ALA A 37 47.20 -17.57 -12.50
C ALA A 37 45.74 -17.79 -12.93
N ASP A 38 45.45 -18.94 -13.54
CA ASP A 38 44.11 -19.32 -13.97
C ASP A 38 43.14 -19.43 -12.77
N LEU A 39 43.60 -20.02 -11.66
CA LEU A 39 42.82 -20.12 -10.42
C LEU A 39 42.52 -18.74 -9.82
N LYS A 40 43.50 -17.84 -9.79
CA LYS A 40 43.29 -16.46 -9.32
C LYS A 40 42.34 -15.68 -10.23
N ALA A 41 42.39 -15.91 -11.54
CA ALA A 41 41.46 -15.31 -12.49
C ALA A 41 40.03 -15.85 -12.27
N ALA A 42 39.87 -17.16 -12.06
CA ALA A 42 38.59 -17.78 -11.78
C ALA A 42 37.99 -17.30 -10.44
N GLN A 43 38.82 -17.17 -9.39
CA GLN A 43 38.38 -16.62 -8.10
C GLN A 43 37.85 -15.19 -8.23
N ARG A 44 38.57 -14.32 -8.97
CA ARG A 44 38.11 -12.95 -9.23
C ARG A 44 36.80 -12.91 -10.03
N ALA A 45 36.64 -13.82 -11.00
CA ALA A 45 35.40 -13.93 -11.76
C ALA A 45 34.22 -14.36 -10.86
N LEU A 46 34.45 -15.29 -9.94
CA LEU A 46 33.45 -15.69 -8.94
C LEU A 46 33.09 -14.54 -8.00
N GLU A 47 34.07 -13.83 -7.45
CA GLU A 47 33.82 -12.67 -6.57
C GLU A 47 32.99 -11.58 -7.28
N LEU A 48 33.26 -11.33 -8.56
CA LEU A 48 32.46 -10.39 -9.36
C LEU A 48 31.03 -10.89 -9.55
N ASN A 49 30.84 -12.18 -9.84
CA ASN A 49 29.52 -12.78 -9.98
C ASN A 49 28.74 -12.75 -8.66
N ASP A 50 29.38 -13.04 -7.53
CA ASP A 50 28.75 -12.97 -6.20
C ASP A 50 28.34 -11.53 -5.87
N SER A 51 29.18 -10.55 -6.22
CA SER A 51 28.83 -9.13 -6.08
C SER A 51 27.64 -8.74 -6.96
N LEU A 52 27.55 -9.28 -8.18
CA LEU A 52 26.42 -9.03 -9.07
C LEU A 52 25.14 -9.65 -8.51
N LEU A 53 25.19 -10.90 -8.05
CA LEU A 53 24.05 -11.58 -7.43
C LEU A 53 23.54 -10.79 -6.22
N THR A 54 24.45 -10.34 -5.35
CA THR A 54 24.09 -9.52 -4.18
C THR A 54 23.44 -8.19 -4.60
N ALA A 55 23.87 -7.59 -5.71
CA ALA A 55 23.25 -6.38 -6.24
C ALA A 55 21.84 -6.65 -6.79
N TYR A 56 21.65 -7.76 -7.49
CA TYR A 56 20.33 -8.20 -7.97
C TYR A 56 19.37 -8.47 -6.81
N ASP A 57 19.81 -9.15 -5.75
CA ASP A 57 18.98 -9.42 -4.57
C ASP A 57 18.49 -8.12 -3.92
N LYS A 58 19.39 -7.13 -3.77
CA LYS A 58 19.03 -5.79 -3.24
C LYS A 58 18.03 -5.07 -4.13
N VAL A 59 18.16 -5.19 -5.45
CA VAL A 59 17.23 -4.61 -6.40
C VAL A 59 15.86 -5.29 -6.27
N GLU A 60 15.82 -6.62 -6.19
CA GLU A 60 14.58 -7.37 -6.00
C GLU A 60 13.86 -6.98 -4.71
N GLU A 61 14.58 -6.87 -3.60
CA GLU A 61 14.02 -6.40 -2.33
C GLU A 61 13.43 -4.98 -2.45
N ARG A 62 14.12 -4.09 -3.16
CA ARG A 62 13.65 -2.72 -3.39
C ARG A 62 12.37 -2.72 -4.23
N TYR A 63 12.31 -3.53 -5.28
CA TYR A 63 11.10 -3.68 -6.10
C TYR A 63 9.92 -4.23 -5.28
N LYS A 64 10.16 -5.25 -4.45
CA LYS A 64 9.14 -5.79 -3.52
C LYS A 64 8.60 -4.71 -2.59
N LYS A 65 9.48 -3.88 -2.01
CA LYS A 65 9.07 -2.75 -1.15
C LYS A 65 8.25 -1.71 -1.90
N VAL A 66 8.70 -1.29 -3.09
CA VAL A 66 7.97 -0.32 -3.92
C VAL A 66 6.60 -0.86 -4.32
N TYR A 67 6.51 -2.15 -4.70
CA TYR A 67 5.25 -2.79 -5.04
C TYR A 67 4.25 -2.77 -3.87
N LEU A 68 4.71 -3.10 -2.66
CA LEU A 68 3.87 -3.05 -1.46
C LEU A 68 3.39 -1.61 -1.16
N GLN A 69 4.30 -0.63 -1.24
CA GLN A 69 3.96 0.78 -1.06
C GLN A 69 2.94 1.28 -2.09
N GLN A 70 3.09 0.89 -3.36
CA GLN A 70 2.12 1.24 -4.40
C GLN A 70 0.74 0.63 -4.12
N LYS A 71 0.71 -0.64 -3.67
CA LYS A 71 -0.55 -1.31 -3.32
C LYS A 71 -1.25 -0.62 -2.15
N GLU A 72 -0.50 -0.23 -1.11
CA GLU A 72 -1.03 0.55 0.01
C GLU A 72 -1.54 1.92 -0.43
N TYR A 73 -0.80 2.61 -1.31
CA TYR A 73 -1.20 3.90 -1.84
C TYR A 73 -2.48 3.82 -2.67
N ILE A 74 -2.64 2.81 -3.51
CA ILE A 74 -3.89 2.55 -4.25
C ILE A 74 -5.06 2.35 -3.28
N ALA A 75 -4.88 1.54 -2.23
CA ALA A 75 -5.91 1.32 -1.22
C ALA A 75 -6.29 2.61 -0.48
N GLN A 76 -5.33 3.51 -0.23
CA GLN A 76 -5.60 4.83 0.34
C GLN A 76 -6.41 5.71 -0.63
N LEU A 77 -6.04 5.75 -1.90
CA LEU A 77 -6.78 6.49 -2.92
C LEU A 77 -8.22 5.99 -3.08
N GLU A 78 -8.44 4.68 -3.06
CA GLU A 78 -9.79 4.10 -3.10
C GLU A 78 -10.65 4.53 -1.92
N LYS A 79 -10.08 4.57 -0.70
CA LYS A 79 -10.78 5.08 0.49
C LYS A 79 -11.16 6.56 0.33
N VAL A 80 -10.24 7.38 -0.18
CA VAL A 80 -10.48 8.80 -0.43
C VAL A 80 -11.60 9.00 -1.47
N VAL A 81 -11.54 8.29 -2.60
CA VAL A 81 -12.58 8.33 -3.64
C VAL A 81 -13.93 7.89 -3.09
N LYS A 82 -13.96 6.82 -2.27
CA LYS A 82 -15.20 6.36 -1.61
C LYS A 82 -15.75 7.42 -0.66
N GLY A 83 -14.88 8.09 0.11
CA GLY A 83 -15.23 9.21 0.98
C GLY A 83 -15.87 10.36 0.22
N TYR A 84 -15.25 10.82 -0.87
CA TYR A 84 -15.81 11.87 -1.73
C TYR A 84 -17.14 11.48 -2.38
N LYS A 85 -17.29 10.23 -2.82
CA LYS A 85 -18.57 9.72 -3.34
C LYS A 85 -19.67 9.71 -2.27
N GLY A 86 -19.32 9.38 -1.03
CA GLY A 86 -20.21 9.48 0.12
C GLY A 86 -20.66 10.92 0.36
N LEU A 87 -19.70 11.84 0.44
CA LEU A 87 -19.96 13.26 0.64
C LEU A 87 -20.86 13.86 -0.46
N LEU A 88 -20.61 13.50 -1.73
CA LEU A 88 -21.48 13.89 -2.83
C LEU A 88 -22.91 13.34 -2.68
N ARG A 89 -23.05 12.10 -2.22
CA ARG A 89 -24.37 11.48 -1.98
C ARG A 89 -25.11 12.22 -0.86
N ASP A 90 -24.42 12.58 0.21
CA ASP A 90 -25.02 13.30 1.34
C ASP A 90 -25.41 14.73 0.94
N TYR A 91 -24.57 15.41 0.14
CA TYR A 91 -24.94 16.69 -0.48
C TYR A 91 -26.18 16.59 -1.37
N LYS A 92 -26.31 15.52 -2.16
CA LYS A 92 -27.50 15.29 -2.98
C LYS A 92 -28.75 15.04 -2.13
N LYS A 93 -28.63 14.34 -0.99
CA LYS A 93 -29.73 14.16 -0.04
C LYS A 93 -30.18 15.49 0.57
N LEU A 94 -29.24 16.33 1.01
CA LEU A 94 -29.55 17.67 1.51
C LEU A 94 -30.23 18.56 0.46
N LYS A 95 -29.81 18.44 -0.81
CA LYS A 95 -30.46 19.14 -1.93
C LYS A 95 -31.86 18.56 -2.26
N GLY A 96 -32.11 17.30 -1.92
CA GLY A 96 -33.37 16.60 -2.15
C GLY A 96 -34.40 16.75 -1.02
N GLU A 97 -34.04 17.36 0.11
CA GLU A 97 -35.05 17.79 1.10
C GLU A 97 -36.00 18.78 0.44
N ALA A 98 -37.29 18.46 0.45
CA ALA A 98 -38.33 19.28 -0.13
C ALA A 98 -38.28 20.67 0.52
N TRP A 99 -37.76 21.65 -0.22
CA TRP A 99 -37.64 23.04 0.21
C TRP A 99 -39.00 23.65 0.57
N LEU A 100 -40.07 23.10 -0.01
CA LEU A 100 -41.47 23.43 0.23
C LEU A 100 -42.21 22.12 0.57
N THR A 101 -42.92 22.11 1.69
CA THR A 101 -43.77 21.00 2.12
C THR A 101 -45.20 21.52 2.28
N PHE A 102 -46.17 20.72 1.85
CA PHE A 102 -47.58 21.02 2.03
C PHE A 102 -48.20 19.92 2.90
N GLU A 103 -48.87 20.31 3.96
CA GLU A 103 -49.49 19.41 4.93
C GLU A 103 -50.97 19.75 5.03
N GLY A 104 -51.83 18.75 5.05
CA GLY A 104 -53.27 18.92 5.20
C GLY A 104 -53.81 17.86 6.15
N GLY A 105 -54.67 18.27 7.07
CA GLY A 105 -55.33 17.39 8.03
C GLY A 105 -56.79 17.76 8.20
N VAL A 106 -57.65 16.76 8.34
CA VAL A 106 -59.05 16.95 8.71
C VAL A 106 -59.22 16.33 10.10
N GLY A 107 -59.78 17.08 11.03
CA GLY A 107 -60.03 16.65 12.40
C GLY A 107 -61.41 17.07 12.87
N ALA A 108 -61.80 16.58 14.03
CA ALA A 108 -62.97 17.06 14.75
C ALA A 108 -62.50 17.67 16.08
N THR A 109 -63.01 18.85 16.40
CA THR A 109 -62.75 19.49 17.70
C THR A 109 -63.64 18.83 18.78
N GLY A 110 -63.38 19.07 20.07
CA GLY A 110 -64.08 18.42 21.20
C GLY A 110 -65.62 18.48 21.15
N ASP A 111 -66.19 19.41 20.38
CA ASP A 111 -67.64 19.58 20.17
C ASP A 111 -68.16 18.94 18.85
N SER A 112 -67.41 18.01 18.25
CA SER A 112 -67.74 17.29 16.99
C SER A 112 -67.84 18.14 15.72
N ASN A 113 -67.47 19.43 15.77
CA ASN A 113 -67.43 20.29 14.60
C ASN A 113 -66.23 19.94 13.69
N PRO A 114 -66.41 19.86 12.36
CA PRO A 114 -65.33 19.58 11.44
C PRO A 114 -64.34 20.74 11.41
N ALA A 115 -63.05 20.42 11.55
CA ALA A 115 -61.96 21.37 11.44
C ALA A 115 -61.00 20.91 10.35
N VAL A 116 -60.63 21.83 9.47
CA VAL A 116 -59.64 21.60 8.42
C VAL A 116 -58.39 22.38 8.76
N MET A 117 -57.25 21.71 8.74
CA MET A 117 -55.92 22.30 8.90
C MET A 117 -55.14 22.18 7.60
N MET A 118 -54.56 23.28 7.15
CA MET A 118 -53.65 23.32 6.01
C MET A 118 -52.37 24.02 6.44
N GLY A 119 -51.23 23.46 6.06
CA GLY A 119 -49.92 23.98 6.41
C GLY A 119 -48.98 24.03 5.23
N LEU A 120 -48.15 25.06 5.23
CA LEU A 120 -47.04 25.22 4.31
C LEU A 120 -45.74 25.31 5.11
N GLY A 121 -44.77 24.48 4.75
CA GLY A 121 -43.44 24.50 5.34
C GLY A 121 -42.36 24.89 4.34
N ILE A 122 -41.50 25.84 4.72
CA ILE A 122 -40.26 26.15 4.00
C ILE A 122 -39.09 25.64 4.82
N ARG A 123 -38.46 24.56 4.35
CA ARG A 123 -37.41 23.82 5.09
C ARG A 123 -37.84 23.47 6.52
N ARG A 124 -37.35 24.20 7.53
CA ARG A 124 -37.59 23.97 8.96
C ARG A 124 -38.69 24.86 9.55
N LEU A 125 -39.15 25.87 8.83
CA LEU A 125 -40.25 26.73 9.26
C LEU A 125 -41.56 26.16 8.72
N ARG A 126 -42.57 26.02 9.58
CA ARG A 126 -43.92 25.56 9.21
C ARG A 126 -44.95 26.56 9.68
N VAL A 127 -45.90 26.85 8.82
CA VAL A 127 -47.07 27.67 9.14
C VAL A 127 -48.29 26.81 8.91
N TRP A 128 -49.12 26.64 9.93
CA TRP A 128 -50.41 25.97 9.86
C TRP A 128 -51.52 26.99 10.04
N GLY A 129 -52.53 26.95 9.18
CA GLY A 129 -53.80 27.60 9.38
C GLY A 129 -54.87 26.53 9.61
N PHE A 130 -55.79 26.79 10.54
CA PHE A 130 -56.98 25.97 10.69
C PHE A 130 -58.24 26.81 10.54
N MET A 131 -59.27 26.21 9.93
CA MET A 131 -60.59 26.78 9.79
C MET A 131 -61.64 25.84 10.38
N GLN A 132 -62.49 26.41 11.21
CA GLN A 132 -63.69 25.80 11.80
C GLN A 132 -64.86 26.78 11.58
N GLU A 133 -66.10 26.27 11.49
CA GLU A 133 -67.31 27.06 11.14
C GLU A 133 -67.47 28.41 11.86
N SER A 134 -66.97 28.55 13.11
CA SER A 134 -67.03 29.78 13.89
C SER A 134 -65.67 30.36 14.31
N ASN A 135 -64.55 29.71 13.97
CA ASN A 135 -63.23 30.14 14.44
C ASN A 135 -62.12 29.77 13.44
N SER A 136 -61.16 30.68 13.27
CA SER A 136 -59.96 30.47 12.46
C SER A 136 -58.74 30.88 13.25
N GLY A 137 -57.68 30.09 13.19
CA GLY A 137 -56.43 30.41 13.87
C GLY A 137 -55.22 29.95 13.08
N GLY A 138 -54.06 30.43 13.51
CA GLY A 138 -52.78 30.13 12.89
C GLY A 138 -51.75 29.70 13.93
N LEU A 139 -50.87 28.80 13.55
CA LEU A 139 -49.75 28.33 14.34
C LEU A 139 -48.48 28.40 13.47
N ILE A 140 -47.41 28.94 14.03
CA ILE A 140 -46.09 28.91 13.41
C ILE A 140 -45.21 27.99 14.26
N GLY A 141 -44.63 26.98 13.63
CA GLY A 141 -43.77 25.99 14.27
C GLY A 141 -42.42 25.88 13.58
N ILE A 142 -41.42 25.43 14.32
CA ILE A 142 -40.12 25.04 13.78
C ILE A 142 -40.03 23.52 13.87
N ALA A 143 -39.84 22.86 12.73
CA ALA A 143 -39.56 21.43 12.68
C ALA A 143 -38.06 21.21 12.81
N LEU A 144 -37.65 20.70 13.97
CA LEU A 144 -36.29 20.24 14.22
C LEU A 144 -36.27 18.70 14.14
N PRO A 145 -35.36 18.08 13.38
CA PRO A 145 -35.16 16.64 13.44
C PRO A 145 -34.70 16.27 14.85
N LEU A 146 -35.35 15.27 15.47
CA LEU A 146 -35.03 14.85 16.83
C LEU A 146 -33.76 13.98 16.92
N PHE A 147 -33.16 13.58 15.79
CA PHE A 147 -31.94 12.78 15.72
C PHE A 147 -31.17 13.08 14.43
#